data_AF-A0A931HU87-F1
#
_entry.id   AF-A0A931HU87-F1
#
_cell.length_a   1.000
_cell.length_b   1.000
_cell.length_c   1.000
_cell.angle_alpha   90.00
_cell.angle_beta   90.00
_cell.angle_gamma   90.00
#
_symmetry.space_group_name_H-M   'P 1'
#
loop_
_entity.id
_entity.type
_entity.pdbx_description
1 polymer ?
#
loop_
_entity_poly.entity_id
_entity_poly.type
_entity_poly.pdbx_seq_one_letter_code
_entity_poly.pdbx_strand_id
1 'polypeptide(L)'
;MRLLIFAMVVFIISFFTACSANPDNIKKDFNNKLTDSAIVDEKLYKYRIIPSLFLIEEDSNDYHYVFKLSASPNEDFNTLSNKEKAELAIYVGEFVMKILDSSNLSETLGCKEYQIECSISSVWLQNMDSYLEYSFEKLIQGKDFDVTVGKSVVNNEKISIPNKNGNSVREVSNNITSEGGLELEETSCSSENGLIKAKGYIKNTGSKSYSYVRVKVSYLDSNDKTIDTDWTYGIDSQPLNPNDRRSYEILSNSSDAISNCKQVIVDFD
;
A
#
# COMPACT_ATOMS: atom_id res chain seq x y z
N MET A 1 -3.98 -10.92 37.30
CA MET A 1 -3.03 -11.08 36.17
C MET A 1 -3.59 -10.27 35.01
N ARG A 2 -3.12 -9.03 34.81
CA ARG A 2 -3.52 -8.22 33.64
C ARG A 2 -2.73 -8.76 32.45
N LEU A 3 -3.43 -9.26 31.44
CA LEU A 3 -2.83 -9.56 30.14
C LEU A 3 -2.35 -8.22 29.58
N LEU A 4 -1.03 -7.97 29.61
CA LEU A 4 -0.43 -6.85 28.88
C LEU A 4 -0.56 -7.19 27.40
N ILE A 5 -1.60 -6.65 26.76
CA ILE A 5 -1.75 -6.72 25.32
C ILE A 5 -0.77 -5.69 24.76
N PHE A 6 0.44 -6.14 24.41
CA PHE A 6 1.42 -5.30 23.76
C PHE A 6 0.84 -4.85 22.41
N ALA A 7 0.87 -3.55 22.15
CA ALA A 7 0.54 -2.97 20.85
C ALA A 7 1.45 -3.63 19.80
N MET A 8 0.90 -4.60 19.05
CA MET A 8 1.65 -5.34 18.05
C MET A 8 1.68 -4.49 16.79
N VAL A 9 2.79 -3.79 16.56
CA VAL A 9 2.97 -3.02 15.33
C VAL A 9 3.50 -3.97 14.25
N VAL A 10 2.63 -4.31 13.30
CA VAL A 10 2.95 -5.25 12.23
C VAL A 10 3.46 -4.49 11.02
N PHE A 11 4.73 -4.75 10.65
CA PHE A 11 5.22 -4.45 9.32
C PHE A 11 4.57 -5.40 8.30
N ILE A 12 4.27 -4.90 7.11
CA ILE A 12 3.79 -5.73 6.00
C ILE A 12 4.57 -5.26 4.80
N ILE A 13 5.35 -6.16 4.21
CA ILE A 13 6.14 -5.91 3.01
C ILE A 13 5.72 -6.98 2.03
N SER A 14 4.91 -6.57 1.06
CA SER A 14 4.48 -7.42 -0.03
C SER A 14 5.50 -7.31 -1.16
N PHE A 15 6.06 -8.43 -1.58
CA PHE A 15 6.93 -8.49 -2.74
C PHE A 15 6.51 -9.62 -3.67
N PHE A 16 6.73 -9.39 -4.97
CA PHE A 16 6.38 -10.32 -6.04
C PHE A 16 7.58 -11.19 -6.40
N THR A 17 7.29 -12.45 -6.67
CA THR A 17 8.25 -13.40 -7.23
C THR A 17 7.45 -14.36 -8.08
N ALA A 18 7.87 -14.57 -9.33
CA ALA A 18 7.48 -15.76 -10.07
C ALA A 18 8.63 -16.75 -9.92
N CYS A 19 8.39 -17.83 -9.20
CA CYS A 19 9.42 -18.85 -9.00
C CYS A 19 8.82 -20.24 -9.04
N SER A 20 9.54 -21.17 -9.67
CA SER A 20 9.26 -22.61 -9.59
C SER A 20 9.75 -23.23 -8.27
N ALA A 21 10.46 -22.48 -7.43
CA ALA A 21 10.95 -22.97 -6.15
C ALA A 21 9.82 -23.12 -5.12
N ASN A 22 9.96 -24.12 -4.26
CA ASN A 22 9.03 -24.37 -3.16
C ASN A 22 9.00 -23.16 -2.18
N PRO A 23 7.83 -22.58 -1.88
CA PRO A 23 7.69 -21.40 -1.03
C PRO A 23 8.22 -21.60 0.39
N ASP A 24 8.21 -22.82 0.92
CA ASP A 24 8.76 -23.11 2.25
C ASP A 24 10.29 -22.96 2.29
N ASN A 25 10.97 -23.32 1.19
CA ASN A 25 12.43 -23.14 1.08
C ASN A 25 12.78 -21.66 0.98
N ILE A 26 12.02 -20.91 0.16
CA ILE A 26 12.16 -19.45 0.05
C ILE A 26 12.00 -18.81 1.44
N LYS A 27 10.93 -19.16 2.15
CA LYS A 27 10.65 -18.66 3.49
C LYS A 27 11.78 -18.97 4.47
N LYS A 28 12.30 -20.19 4.46
CA LYS A 28 13.39 -20.62 5.35
C LYS A 28 14.68 -19.83 5.07
N ASP A 29 15.08 -19.74 3.81
CA ASP A 29 16.32 -19.07 3.42
C ASP A 29 16.26 -17.56 3.66
N PHE A 30 15.12 -16.95 3.36
CA PHE A 30 14.88 -15.54 3.65
C PHE A 30 14.94 -15.28 5.17
N ASN A 31 14.21 -16.06 5.98
CA ASN A 31 14.20 -15.89 7.43
C ASN A 31 15.59 -16.06 8.06
N ASN A 32 16.39 -17.01 7.58
CA ASN A 32 17.76 -17.21 8.08
C ASN A 32 18.62 -15.97 7.81
N LYS A 33 18.69 -15.50 6.56
CA LYS A 33 19.52 -14.33 6.21
C LYS A 33 19.05 -13.05 6.88
N LEU A 34 17.75 -12.91 6.99
CA LEU A 34 17.11 -11.78 7.61
C LEU A 34 17.39 -11.75 9.12
N THR A 35 17.34 -12.89 9.79
CA THR A 35 17.73 -13.02 11.20
C THR A 35 19.22 -12.72 11.39
N ASP A 36 20.08 -13.33 10.58
CA ASP A 36 21.53 -13.13 10.65
C ASP A 36 21.91 -11.66 10.41
N SER A 37 21.22 -10.99 9.47
CA SER A 37 21.48 -9.58 9.15
C SER A 37 20.87 -8.62 10.17
N ALA A 38 19.66 -8.92 10.69
CA ALA A 38 18.96 -8.04 11.63
C ALA A 38 19.60 -8.06 13.03
N ILE A 39 20.21 -9.18 13.42
CA ILE A 39 20.99 -9.27 14.67
C ILE A 39 22.19 -8.31 14.66
N VAL A 40 22.76 -8.04 13.49
CA VAL A 40 23.92 -7.16 13.32
C VAL A 40 23.51 -5.70 13.11
N ASP A 41 22.23 -5.45 12.80
CA ASP A 41 21.71 -4.11 12.59
C ASP A 41 21.27 -3.45 13.90
N GLU A 42 22.03 -2.45 14.36
CA GLU A 42 21.80 -1.76 15.63
C GLU A 42 20.40 -1.13 15.72
N LYS A 43 19.85 -0.61 14.62
CA LYS A 43 18.53 0.03 14.61
C LYS A 43 17.41 -0.98 14.71
N LEU A 44 17.46 -2.07 13.93
CA LEU A 44 16.45 -3.12 14.01
C LEU A 44 16.49 -3.84 15.36
N TYR A 45 17.70 -4.09 15.87
CA TYR A 45 17.90 -4.68 17.19
C TYR A 45 17.34 -3.80 18.30
N LYS A 46 17.63 -2.50 18.29
CA LYS A 46 17.13 -1.52 19.28
C LYS A 46 15.61 -1.57 19.42
N TYR A 47 14.89 -1.64 18.30
CA TYR A 47 13.44 -1.66 18.30
C TYR A 47 12.84 -3.08 18.32
N ARG A 48 13.67 -4.12 18.44
CA ARG A 48 13.27 -5.54 18.34
C ARG A 48 12.41 -5.83 17.11
N ILE A 49 12.78 -5.24 15.99
CA ILE A 49 12.17 -5.57 14.71
C ILE A 49 12.74 -6.93 14.30
N ILE A 50 12.09 -8.00 14.76
CA ILE A 50 12.40 -9.37 14.35
C ILE A 50 11.41 -9.74 13.24
N PRO A 51 11.81 -9.52 11.99
CA PRO A 51 10.96 -9.85 10.86
C PRO A 51 10.74 -11.36 10.75
N SER A 52 9.51 -11.75 10.47
CA SER A 52 9.14 -13.11 10.11
C SER A 52 8.39 -13.09 8.81
N LEU A 53 8.83 -13.92 7.85
CA LEU A 53 8.20 -14.04 6.54
C LEU A 53 7.03 -15.02 6.59
N PHE A 54 5.85 -14.59 6.15
CA PHE A 54 4.67 -15.43 5.97
C PHE A 54 4.22 -15.40 4.52
N LEU A 55 3.81 -16.54 3.99
CA LEU A 55 3.10 -16.60 2.72
C LEU A 55 1.63 -16.24 2.97
N ILE A 56 1.09 -15.26 2.25
CA ILE A 56 -0.29 -14.78 2.40
C ILE A 56 -1.21 -15.41 1.36
N GLU A 57 -0.75 -15.47 0.12
CA GLU A 57 -1.55 -15.89 -1.02
C GLU A 57 -0.66 -16.61 -2.03
N GLU A 58 -1.18 -17.72 -2.55
CA GLU A 58 -0.59 -18.49 -3.63
C GLU A 58 -1.56 -18.37 -4.80
N ASP A 59 -1.21 -17.59 -5.83
CA ASP A 59 -1.95 -17.63 -7.08
C ASP A 59 -1.52 -18.89 -7.85
N SER A 60 -2.40 -19.89 -7.87
CA SER A 60 -2.13 -21.20 -8.46
C SER A 60 -1.84 -21.15 -9.96
N ASN A 61 -2.18 -20.05 -10.64
CA ASN A 61 -2.00 -19.93 -12.09
C ASN A 61 -0.67 -19.30 -12.48
N ASP A 62 -0.09 -18.42 -11.65
CA ASP A 62 1.09 -17.63 -12.04
C ASP A 62 2.28 -17.72 -11.06
N TYR A 63 2.24 -18.64 -10.07
CA TYR A 63 3.30 -18.78 -9.05
C TYR A 63 3.60 -17.47 -8.32
N HIS A 64 2.56 -16.69 -8.05
CA HIS A 64 2.69 -15.44 -7.32
C HIS A 64 2.65 -15.72 -5.83
N TYR A 65 3.75 -15.37 -5.15
CA TYR A 65 3.82 -15.44 -3.71
C TYR A 65 3.82 -14.04 -3.13
N VAL A 66 2.78 -13.72 -2.36
CA VAL A 66 2.76 -12.50 -1.54
C VAL A 66 3.33 -12.85 -0.18
N PHE A 67 4.48 -12.29 0.14
CA PHE A 67 5.05 -12.45 1.47
C PHE A 67 4.66 -11.32 2.41
N LYS A 68 4.66 -11.58 3.71
CA LYS A 68 4.44 -10.61 4.79
C LYS A 68 5.61 -10.63 5.74
N LEU A 69 6.24 -9.49 5.96
CA LEU A 69 7.29 -9.32 6.96
C LEU A 69 6.72 -8.71 8.24
N SER A 70 6.28 -9.50 9.21
CA SER A 70 5.80 -8.95 10.48
C SER A 70 6.95 -8.74 11.46
N ALA A 71 6.94 -7.63 12.19
CA ALA A 71 7.77 -7.45 13.38
C ALA A 71 6.87 -7.12 14.59
N SER A 72 7.43 -7.11 15.79
CA SER A 72 6.72 -6.71 17.01
C SER A 72 7.64 -5.84 17.84
N PRO A 73 7.59 -4.52 17.65
CA PRO A 73 8.56 -3.66 18.27
C PRO A 73 8.34 -3.53 19.78
N ASN A 74 9.39 -3.13 20.49
CA ASN A 74 9.36 -2.93 21.94
C ASN A 74 8.64 -1.62 22.34
N GLU A 75 8.53 -1.38 23.65
CA GLU A 75 7.89 -0.17 24.19
C GLU A 75 8.57 1.12 23.71
N ASP A 76 9.88 1.09 23.43
CA ASP A 76 10.62 2.24 22.91
C ASP A 76 10.09 2.72 21.56
N PHE A 77 9.60 1.81 20.71
CA PHE A 77 8.97 2.20 19.45
C PHE A 77 7.73 3.06 19.65
N ASN A 78 6.96 2.84 20.72
CA ASN A 78 5.76 3.64 21.00
C ASN A 78 6.11 5.09 21.37
N THR A 79 7.34 5.33 21.82
CA THR A 79 7.84 6.68 22.14
C THR A 79 8.24 7.49 20.90
N LEU A 80 8.39 6.84 19.75
CA LEU A 80 8.73 7.50 18.48
C LEU A 80 7.57 8.38 17.99
N SER A 81 7.92 9.56 17.48
CA SER A 81 7.01 10.41 16.72
C SER A 81 6.55 9.72 15.42
N ASN A 82 5.45 10.19 14.82
CA ASN A 82 4.97 9.66 13.53
C ASN A 82 6.05 9.74 12.45
N LYS A 83 6.84 10.82 12.44
CA LYS A 83 7.98 10.99 11.54
C LYS A 83 9.05 9.93 11.75
N GLU A 84 9.48 9.70 12.99
CA GLU A 84 10.50 8.68 13.29
C GLU A 84 10.01 7.26 12.96
N LYS A 85 8.71 6.98 13.16
CA LYS A 85 8.10 5.71 12.75
C LYS A 85 8.12 5.54 11.24
N ALA A 86 7.83 6.60 10.48
CA ALA A 86 7.92 6.59 9.02
C ALA A 86 9.37 6.37 8.54
N GLU A 87 10.34 7.09 9.12
CA GLU A 87 11.77 6.92 8.82
C GLU A 87 12.25 5.49 9.12
N LEU A 88 11.77 4.89 10.20
CA LEU A 88 12.07 3.51 10.55
C LEU A 88 11.41 2.51 9.58
N ALA A 89 10.20 2.78 9.10
CA ALA A 89 9.56 1.95 8.07
C ALA A 89 10.31 1.96 6.74
N ILE A 90 10.76 3.13 6.29
CA ILE A 90 11.64 3.25 5.13
C ILE A 90 12.91 2.44 5.34
N TYR A 91 13.53 2.60 6.51
CA TYR A 91 14.76 1.89 6.84
C TYR A 91 14.59 0.37 6.76
N VAL A 92 13.48 -0.16 7.29
CA VAL A 92 13.16 -1.59 7.21
C VAL A 92 12.97 -2.02 5.75
N GLY A 93 12.26 -1.24 4.93
CA GLY A 93 12.09 -1.53 3.51
C GLY A 93 13.42 -1.50 2.73
N GLU A 94 14.26 -0.49 2.94
CA GLU A 94 15.62 -0.40 2.36
C GLU A 94 16.48 -1.61 2.78
N PHE A 95 16.40 -2.01 4.05
CA PHE A 95 17.11 -3.16 4.58
C PHE A 95 16.67 -4.47 3.92
N VAL A 96 15.36 -4.64 3.71
CA VAL A 96 14.80 -5.82 3.03
C VAL A 96 15.20 -5.85 1.55
N MET A 97 15.13 -4.71 0.84
CA MET A 97 15.65 -4.60 -0.52
C MET A 97 17.13 -4.97 -0.58
N LYS A 98 17.94 -4.47 0.36
CA LYS A 98 19.36 -4.81 0.43
C LYS A 98 19.57 -6.32 0.60
N ILE A 99 18.76 -7.02 1.39
CA ILE A 99 18.86 -8.49 1.54
C ILE A 99 18.47 -9.24 0.26
N LEU A 100 17.42 -8.75 -0.41
CA LEU A 100 16.98 -9.26 -1.71
C LEU A 100 18.08 -9.09 -2.77
N ASP A 101 18.74 -7.93 -2.80
CA ASP A 101 19.81 -7.58 -3.73
C ASP A 101 21.15 -8.24 -3.38
N SER A 102 21.50 -8.32 -2.10
CA SER A 102 22.82 -8.74 -1.62
C SER A 102 23.04 -10.24 -1.69
N SER A 103 22.14 -10.98 -2.33
CA SER A 103 22.26 -12.42 -2.32
C SER A 103 21.68 -13.11 -3.54
N ASN A 104 22.16 -14.33 -3.76
CA ASN A 104 21.55 -15.30 -4.65
C ASN A 104 20.04 -15.53 -4.34
N LEU A 105 19.42 -14.88 -3.34
CA LEU A 105 17.96 -14.90 -3.23
C LEU A 105 17.29 -14.32 -4.45
N SER A 106 17.78 -13.26 -5.08
CA SER A 106 17.15 -12.78 -6.33
C SER A 106 17.12 -13.87 -7.41
N GLU A 107 18.08 -14.80 -7.37
CA GLU A 107 18.14 -15.97 -8.25
C GLU A 107 17.25 -17.11 -7.72
N THR A 108 17.28 -17.39 -6.42
CA THR A 108 16.41 -18.39 -5.77
C THR A 108 14.92 -18.03 -5.81
N LEU A 109 14.60 -16.74 -5.86
CA LEU A 109 13.26 -16.18 -6.03
C LEU A 109 12.85 -16.09 -7.51
N GLY A 110 13.71 -16.51 -8.44
CA GLY A 110 13.46 -16.43 -9.88
C GLY A 110 13.47 -15.02 -10.47
N CYS A 111 13.63 -13.96 -9.67
CA CYS A 111 13.57 -12.57 -10.13
C CYS A 111 14.55 -12.28 -11.28
N LYS A 112 15.78 -12.79 -11.20
CA LYS A 112 16.73 -12.67 -12.33
C LYS A 112 16.42 -13.58 -13.52
N GLU A 113 15.94 -14.80 -13.27
CA GLU A 113 15.70 -15.81 -14.31
C GLU A 113 14.50 -15.44 -15.19
N TYR A 114 13.46 -14.87 -14.59
CA TYR A 114 12.23 -14.47 -15.28
C TYR A 114 12.19 -12.99 -15.68
N GLN A 115 13.28 -12.23 -15.47
CA GLN A 115 13.33 -10.77 -15.68
C GLN A 115 12.24 -10.00 -14.93
N ILE A 116 11.83 -10.51 -13.76
CA ILE A 116 10.83 -9.88 -12.91
C ILE A 116 11.56 -9.08 -11.84
N GLU A 117 11.28 -7.79 -11.77
CA GLU A 117 11.79 -6.95 -10.69
C GLU A 117 11.08 -7.33 -9.38
N CYS A 118 11.83 -7.99 -8.50
CA CYS A 118 11.51 -8.11 -7.09
C CYS A 118 11.32 -6.69 -6.53
N SER A 119 10.07 -6.23 -6.41
CA SER A 119 9.73 -4.91 -5.89
C SER A 119 8.89 -5.03 -4.62
N ILE A 120 9.11 -4.12 -3.69
CA ILE A 120 8.23 -3.94 -2.52
C ILE A 120 7.09 -3.02 -2.97
N SER A 121 5.85 -3.52 -2.92
CA SER A 121 4.70 -2.71 -3.31
C SER A 121 4.26 -1.72 -2.22
N SER A 122 4.32 -2.13 -0.96
CA SER A 122 3.86 -1.33 0.16
C SER A 122 4.54 -1.70 1.47
N VAL A 123 4.64 -0.73 2.39
CA VAL A 123 5.06 -0.92 3.77
C VAL A 123 3.95 -0.46 4.70
N TRP A 124 3.39 -1.38 5.47
CA TRP A 124 2.31 -1.06 6.40
C TRP A 124 2.85 -1.04 7.82
N LEU A 125 2.31 -0.16 8.66
CA LEU A 125 2.58 -0.05 10.09
C LEU A 125 1.23 -0.15 10.80
N GLN A 126 0.82 -1.38 11.12
CA GLN A 126 -0.49 -1.63 11.73
C GLN A 126 -0.39 -1.75 13.24
N ASN A 127 -1.05 -0.87 14.00
CA ASN A 127 -1.35 -1.03 15.43
C ASN A 127 -2.81 -1.55 15.59
N MET A 128 -3.17 -2.11 16.75
CA MET A 128 -4.52 -2.63 17.03
C MET A 128 -5.63 -1.61 16.73
N ASP A 129 -5.36 -0.33 17.00
CA ASP A 129 -6.31 0.77 16.88
C ASP A 129 -6.04 1.78 15.78
N SER A 130 -5.07 1.51 14.89
CA SER A 130 -4.80 2.35 13.74
C SER A 130 -3.83 1.67 12.80
N TYR A 131 -3.96 1.83 11.49
CA TYR A 131 -2.85 1.51 10.59
C TYR A 131 -2.30 2.78 9.94
N LEU A 132 -0.98 2.81 9.75
CA LEU A 132 -0.29 3.78 8.92
C LEU A 132 0.17 3.03 7.67
N GLU A 133 -0.32 3.43 6.52
CA GLU A 133 0.09 2.82 5.24
C GLU A 133 1.07 3.74 4.51
N TYR A 134 2.19 3.16 4.07
CA TYR A 134 3.21 3.84 3.30
C TYR A 134 3.37 3.15 1.94
N SER A 135 3.15 3.88 0.85
CA SER A 135 3.51 3.41 -0.49
C SER A 135 5.03 3.44 -0.64
N PHE A 136 5.66 2.26 -0.69
CA PHE A 136 7.12 2.16 -0.73
C PHE A 136 7.70 2.72 -2.03
N GLU A 137 7.00 2.56 -3.13
CA GLU A 137 7.40 3.08 -4.43
C GLU A 137 7.49 4.62 -4.41
N LYS A 138 6.53 5.30 -3.78
CA LYS A 138 6.57 6.76 -3.58
C LYS A 138 7.71 7.16 -2.64
N LEU A 139 7.98 6.36 -1.61
CA LEU A 139 9.05 6.60 -0.64
C LEU A 139 10.44 6.62 -1.29
N ILE A 140 10.76 5.61 -2.11
CA ILE A 140 12.09 5.50 -2.74
C ILE A 140 12.32 6.56 -3.85
N GLN A 141 11.26 7.07 -4.46
CA GLN A 141 11.35 8.12 -5.49
C GLN A 141 11.64 9.52 -4.89
N GLY A 142 11.73 9.65 -3.56
CA GLY A 142 12.01 10.92 -2.89
C GLY A 142 10.91 11.97 -3.11
N LYS A 143 9.69 11.51 -3.38
CA LYS A 143 8.50 12.35 -3.53
C LYS A 143 7.85 12.57 -2.17
N ASP A 144 7.20 13.72 -2.00
CA ASP A 144 6.25 13.90 -0.90
C ASP A 144 5.19 12.80 -1.01
N PHE A 145 4.82 12.18 0.11
CA PHE A 145 3.79 11.14 0.15
C PHE A 145 2.84 11.41 1.31
N ASP A 146 1.56 11.13 1.08
CA ASP A 146 0.54 11.24 2.10
C ASP A 146 0.56 9.99 2.99
N VAL A 147 0.62 10.21 4.32
CA VAL A 147 0.45 9.14 5.30
C VAL A 147 -1.03 8.94 5.54
N THR A 148 -1.56 7.78 5.16
CA THR A 148 -2.95 7.45 5.47
C THR A 148 -3.02 6.81 6.85
N VAL A 149 -3.62 7.51 7.82
CA VAL A 149 -3.90 7.00 9.17
C VAL A 149 -5.31 6.42 9.22
N GLY A 150 -5.42 5.10 9.16
CA GLY A 150 -6.70 4.42 9.21
C GLY A 150 -7.21 4.17 10.63
N LYS A 151 -8.07 5.07 11.13
CA LYS A 151 -9.28 4.75 11.95
C LYS A 151 -10.18 5.97 12.24
N SER A 152 -9.74 7.19 11.93
CA SER A 152 -10.57 8.40 11.92
C SER A 152 -9.85 9.47 11.11
N VAL A 153 -10.56 10.19 10.24
CA VAL A 153 -10.03 11.34 9.49
C VAL A 153 -9.74 12.45 10.50
N VAL A 154 -8.60 12.38 11.19
CA VAL A 154 -8.16 13.43 12.09
C VAL A 154 -6.71 13.73 11.75
N ASN A 155 -6.57 14.77 10.93
CA ASN A 155 -5.36 15.46 10.53
C ASN A 155 -4.42 14.69 9.60
N ASN A 156 -4.44 15.06 8.32
CA ASN A 156 -3.36 14.80 7.38
C ASN A 156 -2.10 15.53 7.88
N GLU A 157 -1.32 14.91 8.76
CA GLU A 157 0.03 15.37 9.03
C GLU A 157 0.88 15.13 7.77
N LYS A 158 1.28 16.22 7.11
CA LYS A 158 2.30 16.16 6.07
C LYS A 158 3.64 15.88 6.72
N ILE A 159 4.19 14.69 6.49
CA ILE A 159 5.54 14.33 6.94
C ILE A 159 6.50 14.59 5.79
N SER A 160 7.19 15.72 5.82
CA SER A 160 8.30 15.98 4.88
C SER A 160 9.52 15.14 5.29
N ILE A 161 9.84 14.13 4.49
CA ILE A 161 11.05 13.34 4.65
C ILE A 161 12.15 13.97 3.78
N PRO A 162 13.30 14.36 4.36
CA PRO A 162 14.35 14.99 3.59
C PRO A 162 14.86 14.02 2.52
N ASN A 163 14.78 14.46 1.26
CA ASN A 163 15.37 13.74 0.14
C ASN A 163 16.88 13.62 0.36
N LYS A 164 17.41 12.39 0.41
CA LYS A 164 18.86 12.11 0.61
C LYS A 164 19.75 12.79 -0.46
N ASN A 165 19.17 13.31 -1.56
CA ASN A 165 19.89 14.00 -2.64
C ASN A 165 19.98 15.54 -2.54
N GLY A 166 19.74 16.13 -1.36
CA GLY A 166 20.32 17.44 -1.01
C GLY A 166 19.77 18.72 -1.66
N ASN A 167 18.66 18.68 -2.40
CA ASN A 167 18.02 19.90 -2.92
C ASN A 167 16.85 20.36 -2.03
N SER A 168 16.90 21.64 -1.62
CA SER A 168 15.93 22.29 -0.73
C SER A 168 14.52 22.32 -1.33
N VAL A 169 13.53 21.92 -0.52
CA VAL A 169 12.10 21.90 -0.85
C VAL A 169 11.54 23.33 -0.88
N ARG A 170 10.86 23.69 -1.97
CA ARG A 170 10.00 24.88 -2.07
C ARG A 170 8.63 24.54 -1.49
N GLU A 171 8.13 25.39 -0.59
CA GLU A 171 6.72 25.40 -0.19
C GLU A 171 5.84 25.68 -1.41
N VAL A 172 4.85 24.83 -1.67
CA VAL A 172 3.81 25.06 -2.69
C VAL A 172 2.45 25.09 -1.99
N SER A 173 1.77 26.22 -2.15
CA SER A 173 0.43 26.50 -1.65
C SER A 173 -0.65 25.73 -2.41
N ASN A 174 -1.73 25.42 -1.69
CA ASN A 174 -2.89 24.64 -2.08
C ASN A 174 -3.47 24.96 -3.47
N ASN A 175 -3.37 23.99 -4.37
CA ASN A 175 -4.45 23.60 -5.29
C ASN A 175 -4.47 22.07 -5.27
N ILE A 176 -5.61 21.47 -4.93
CA ILE A 176 -5.79 20.01 -4.91
C ILE A 176 -5.85 19.56 -6.38
N THR A 177 -4.70 19.33 -6.99
CA THR A 177 -4.58 18.51 -8.19
C THR A 177 -4.49 17.07 -7.71
N SER A 178 -5.45 16.25 -8.12
CA SER A 178 -5.42 14.79 -7.98
C SER A 178 -4.03 14.26 -8.34
N GLU A 179 -3.37 13.61 -7.39
CA GLU A 179 -2.08 12.96 -7.61
C GLU A 179 -2.19 12.04 -8.84
N GLY A 180 -1.28 12.17 -9.81
CA GLY A 180 -1.33 11.43 -11.09
C GLY A 180 -2.08 12.14 -12.23
N GLY A 181 -2.82 13.22 -11.97
CA GLY A 181 -3.63 13.86 -13.03
C GLY A 181 -4.76 12.93 -13.51
N LEU A 182 -5.38 12.21 -12.58
CA LEU A 182 -6.59 11.43 -12.82
C LEU A 182 -7.75 12.02 -12.02
N GLU A 183 -8.84 12.34 -12.69
CA GLU A 183 -10.00 12.98 -12.08
C GLU A 183 -11.26 12.13 -12.31
N LEU A 184 -12.15 12.12 -11.33
CA LEU A 184 -13.50 11.54 -11.49
C LEU A 184 -14.48 12.65 -11.89
N GLU A 185 -15.18 12.44 -13.00
CA GLU A 185 -16.18 13.36 -13.54
C GLU A 185 -17.57 12.72 -13.57
N GLU A 186 -18.61 13.53 -13.42
CA GLU A 186 -20.02 13.13 -13.58
C GLU A 186 -20.40 11.89 -12.76
N THR A 187 -19.87 11.79 -11.54
CA THR A 187 -20.13 10.67 -10.65
C THR A 187 -21.58 10.69 -10.16
N SER A 188 -22.21 9.53 -10.12
CA SER A 188 -23.57 9.36 -9.61
C SER A 188 -23.77 7.99 -9.01
N CYS A 189 -24.71 7.90 -8.07
CA CYS A 189 -25.23 6.65 -7.57
C CYS A 189 -26.75 6.67 -7.63
N SER A 190 -27.31 5.56 -8.09
CA SER A 190 -28.75 5.34 -8.15
C SER A 190 -29.07 3.95 -7.64
N SER A 191 -30.18 3.80 -6.93
CA SER A 191 -30.69 2.48 -6.56
C SER A 191 -31.95 2.15 -7.34
N GLU A 192 -31.98 0.96 -7.94
CA GLU A 192 -33.12 0.44 -8.68
C GLU A 192 -33.14 -1.09 -8.57
N ASN A 193 -34.33 -1.69 -8.40
CA ASN A 193 -34.53 -3.14 -8.38
C ASN A 193 -33.60 -3.92 -7.42
N GLY A 194 -33.32 -3.36 -6.23
CA GLY A 194 -32.47 -3.99 -5.22
C GLY A 194 -30.98 -3.94 -5.53
N LEU A 195 -30.56 -3.16 -6.54
CA LEU A 195 -29.16 -2.90 -6.85
C LEU A 195 -28.84 -1.43 -6.67
N ILE A 196 -27.57 -1.13 -6.38
CA ILE A 196 -27.00 0.21 -6.47
C ILE A 196 -26.04 0.22 -7.63
N LYS A 197 -26.23 1.20 -8.51
CA LYS A 197 -25.39 1.46 -9.66
C LYS A 197 -24.61 2.74 -9.41
N ALA A 198 -23.31 2.61 -9.23
CA ALA A 198 -22.37 3.72 -9.18
C ALA A 198 -21.71 3.87 -10.56
N LYS A 199 -21.81 5.05 -11.16
CA LYS A 199 -21.22 5.32 -12.47
C LYS A 199 -20.54 6.68 -12.48
N GLY A 200 -19.57 6.83 -13.38
CA GLY A 200 -18.89 8.08 -13.64
C GLY A 200 -17.87 7.92 -14.76
N TYR A 201 -16.99 8.89 -14.87
CA TYR A 201 -15.89 8.86 -15.82
C TYR A 201 -14.56 9.14 -15.13
N ILE A 202 -13.52 8.42 -15.54
CA ILE A 202 -12.14 8.76 -15.23
C ILE A 202 -11.61 9.61 -16.38
N LYS A 203 -11.07 10.78 -16.06
CA LYS A 203 -10.39 11.67 -16.99
C LYS A 203 -8.90 11.71 -16.66
N ASN A 204 -8.06 11.50 -17.66
CA ASN A 204 -6.63 11.74 -17.53
C ASN A 204 -6.32 13.20 -17.89
N THR A 205 -6.09 14.04 -16.87
CA THR A 205 -5.63 15.42 -16.98
C THR A 205 -4.10 15.54 -16.90
N GLY A 206 -3.41 14.42 -16.64
CA GLY A 206 -1.96 14.31 -16.60
C GLY A 206 -1.29 14.14 -17.97
N SER A 207 0.02 13.87 -17.93
CA SER A 207 0.87 13.71 -19.12
C SER A 207 1.33 12.26 -19.35
N LYS A 208 0.94 11.32 -18.49
CA LYS A 208 1.28 9.89 -18.59
C LYS A 208 0.08 9.08 -19.09
N SER A 209 0.32 7.95 -19.74
CA SER A 209 -0.74 6.97 -20.01
C SER A 209 -0.83 5.96 -18.85
N TYR A 210 -2.05 5.51 -18.54
CA TYR A 210 -2.32 4.52 -17.49
C TYR A 210 -2.82 3.22 -18.10
N SER A 211 -2.25 2.08 -17.70
CA SER A 211 -2.71 0.76 -18.15
C SER A 211 -3.68 0.11 -17.16
N TYR A 212 -3.74 0.60 -15.91
CA TYR A 212 -4.82 0.26 -15.01
C TYR A 212 -5.21 1.45 -14.11
N VAL A 213 -6.50 1.53 -13.76
CA VAL A 213 -7.02 2.47 -12.76
C VAL A 213 -8.10 1.79 -11.96
N ARG A 214 -7.97 1.73 -10.63
CA ARG A 214 -8.97 1.15 -9.72
C ARG A 214 -9.82 2.26 -9.11
N VAL A 215 -11.14 2.13 -9.27
CA VAL A 215 -12.13 3.00 -8.64
C VAL A 215 -12.82 2.24 -7.53
N LYS A 216 -12.87 2.85 -6.34
CA LYS A 216 -13.62 2.34 -5.19
C LYS A 216 -14.86 3.18 -4.98
N VAL A 217 -15.97 2.52 -4.67
CA VAL A 217 -17.18 3.14 -4.12
C VAL A 217 -17.33 2.73 -2.66
N SER A 218 -17.69 3.70 -1.83
CA SER A 218 -18.10 3.49 -0.44
C SER A 218 -19.58 3.82 -0.31
N TYR A 219 -20.37 2.90 0.21
CA TYR A 219 -21.80 3.06 0.48
C TYR A 219 -21.99 3.53 1.91
N LEU A 220 -22.70 4.63 2.08
CA LEU A 220 -22.80 5.37 3.32
C LEU A 220 -24.23 5.37 3.86
N ASP A 221 -24.35 5.32 5.19
CA ASP A 221 -25.60 5.60 5.89
C ASP A 221 -25.89 7.10 5.95
N SER A 222 -27.01 7.48 6.58
CA SER A 222 -27.46 8.87 6.68
C SER A 222 -26.58 9.76 7.57
N ASN A 223 -25.62 9.16 8.29
CA ASN A 223 -24.64 9.85 9.13
C ASN A 223 -23.23 9.81 8.51
N ASP A 224 -23.12 9.56 7.20
CA ASP A 224 -21.86 9.43 6.46
C ASP A 224 -20.95 8.29 6.96
N LYS A 225 -21.49 7.30 7.66
CA LYS A 225 -20.75 6.11 8.09
C LYS A 225 -20.76 5.08 6.96
N THR A 226 -19.58 4.55 6.63
CA THR A 226 -19.46 3.46 5.65
C THR A 226 -20.17 2.20 6.14
N ILE A 227 -21.14 1.75 5.36
CA ILE A 227 -21.84 0.47 5.51
C ILE A 227 -21.09 -0.62 4.77
N ASP A 228 -20.71 -0.34 3.51
CA ASP A 228 -20.08 -1.30 2.62
C ASP A 228 -19.21 -0.61 1.58
N THR A 229 -18.40 -1.37 0.86
CA THR A 229 -17.53 -0.87 -0.21
C THR A 229 -17.42 -1.88 -1.35
N ASP A 230 -17.28 -1.37 -2.56
CA ASP A 230 -17.00 -2.18 -3.74
C ASP A 230 -15.98 -1.46 -4.63
N TRP A 231 -15.43 -2.15 -5.63
CA TRP A 231 -14.43 -1.59 -6.53
C TRP A 231 -14.49 -2.20 -7.93
N THR A 232 -13.96 -1.47 -8.90
CA THR A 232 -13.80 -1.95 -10.28
C THR A 232 -12.52 -1.40 -10.91
N TYR A 233 -12.09 -2.03 -12.00
CA TYR A 233 -11.17 -1.41 -12.94
C TYR A 233 -11.95 -0.44 -13.82
N GLY A 234 -11.60 0.84 -13.77
CA GLY A 234 -12.31 1.88 -14.53
C GLY A 234 -11.80 2.06 -15.96
N ILE A 235 -10.76 1.32 -16.35
CA ILE A 235 -10.25 1.24 -17.72
C ILE A 235 -10.07 -0.23 -18.10
N ASP A 236 -10.20 -0.54 -19.38
CA ASP A 236 -10.13 -1.89 -19.94
C ASP A 236 -8.72 -2.18 -20.48
N SER A 237 -8.59 -3.07 -21.46
CA SER A 237 -7.31 -3.43 -22.08
C SER A 237 -6.66 -2.29 -22.88
N GLN A 238 -7.35 -1.15 -23.05
CA GLN A 238 -6.79 0.02 -23.71
C GLN A 238 -6.28 1.03 -22.68
N PRO A 239 -5.01 1.46 -22.79
CA PRO A 239 -4.47 2.50 -21.92
C PRO A 239 -5.28 3.79 -21.99
N LEU A 240 -5.40 4.46 -20.85
CA LEU A 240 -5.97 5.79 -20.74
C LEU A 240 -4.88 6.83 -20.97
N ASN A 241 -4.77 7.35 -22.20
CA ASN A 241 -3.73 8.30 -22.58
C ASN A 241 -4.02 9.70 -22.04
N PRO A 242 -3.04 10.63 -22.08
CA PRO A 242 -3.26 12.02 -21.72
C PRO A 242 -4.47 12.62 -22.44
N ASN A 243 -5.37 13.23 -21.67
CA ASN A 243 -6.66 13.79 -22.12
C ASN A 243 -7.72 12.77 -22.52
N ASP A 244 -7.47 11.46 -22.41
CA ASP A 244 -8.52 10.46 -22.61
C ASP A 244 -9.50 10.45 -21.43
N ARG A 245 -10.71 9.97 -21.72
CA ARG A 245 -11.79 9.81 -20.76
C ARG A 245 -12.43 8.45 -20.93
N ARG A 246 -12.69 7.73 -19.84
CA ARG A 246 -13.32 6.40 -19.85
C ARG A 246 -14.44 6.34 -18.82
N SER A 247 -15.55 5.73 -19.20
CA SER A 247 -16.65 5.46 -18.28
C SER A 247 -16.37 4.23 -17.45
N TYR A 248 -16.79 4.23 -16.19
CA TYR A 248 -16.82 3.05 -15.34
C TYR A 248 -18.20 2.87 -14.73
N GLU A 249 -18.47 1.63 -14.32
CA GLU A 249 -19.71 1.23 -13.65
C GLU A 249 -19.39 0.18 -12.59
N ILE A 250 -20.00 0.34 -11.41
CA ILE A 250 -19.98 -0.61 -10.31
C ILE A 250 -21.43 -0.96 -9.97
N LEU A 251 -21.74 -2.25 -9.97
CA LEU A 251 -23.04 -2.79 -9.61
C LEU A 251 -22.90 -3.60 -8.32
N SER A 252 -23.60 -3.17 -7.28
CA SER A 252 -23.58 -3.84 -5.97
C SER A 252 -24.99 -4.02 -5.45
N ASN A 253 -25.17 -4.89 -4.46
CA ASN A 253 -26.46 -5.10 -3.83
C ASN A 253 -26.89 -3.85 -3.05
N SER A 254 -28.17 -3.48 -3.16
CA SER A 254 -28.75 -2.40 -2.37
C SER A 254 -29.19 -2.88 -1.00
N SER A 255 -29.26 -1.93 -0.06
CA SER A 255 -29.78 -2.10 1.28
C SER A 255 -30.47 -0.80 1.69
N ASP A 256 -31.58 -0.88 2.40
CA ASP A 256 -32.32 0.29 2.91
C ASP A 256 -31.47 1.16 3.85
N ALA A 257 -30.37 0.62 4.38
CA ALA A 257 -29.43 1.37 5.20
C ALA A 257 -28.60 2.37 4.38
N ILE A 258 -28.43 2.16 3.07
CA ILE A 258 -27.58 2.96 2.20
C ILE A 258 -28.36 4.19 1.72
N SER A 259 -27.92 5.38 2.13
CA SER A 259 -28.53 6.65 1.70
C SER A 259 -27.67 7.43 0.73
N ASN A 260 -26.36 7.16 0.68
CA ASN A 260 -25.43 7.89 -0.18
C ASN A 260 -24.26 6.99 -0.62
N CYS A 261 -23.49 7.45 -1.59
CA CYS A 261 -22.24 6.81 -1.97
C CYS A 261 -21.13 7.85 -2.19
N LYS A 262 -19.88 7.40 -2.08
CA LYS A 262 -18.70 8.19 -2.40
C LYS A 262 -17.75 7.39 -3.29
N GLN A 263 -17.32 7.98 -4.40
CA GLN A 263 -16.45 7.35 -5.38
C GLN A 263 -15.08 8.00 -5.34
N VAL A 264 -14.01 7.19 -5.37
CA VAL A 264 -12.62 7.64 -5.33
C VAL A 264 -11.73 6.72 -6.17
N ILE A 265 -10.69 7.29 -6.79
CA ILE A 265 -9.59 6.51 -7.37
C ILE A 265 -8.70 6.08 -6.22
N VAL A 266 -8.35 4.79 -6.16
CA VAL A 266 -7.57 4.21 -5.05
C VAL A 266 -6.23 3.63 -5.48
N ASP A 267 -6.04 3.34 -6.77
CA ASP A 267 -4.84 2.67 -7.27
C ASP A 267 -4.69 2.87 -8.79
N PHE A 268 -3.46 3.00 -9.27
CA PHE A 268 -3.07 3.16 -10.69
C PHE A 268 -1.54 2.99 -10.88
N ASP A 269 -1.07 2.79 -12.12
CA ASP A 269 0.35 2.62 -12.50
C ASP A 269 1.14 3.91 -12.80
#